data_AF-A0A6C0H724-F1
#
_entry.id   AF-A0A6C0H724-F1
#
_cell.length_a   1.000
_cell.length_b   1.000
_cell.length_c   1.000
_cell.angle_alpha   90.00
_cell.angle_beta   90.00
_cell.angle_gamma   90.00
#
_symmetry.space_group_name_H-M   'P 1'
#
loop_
_entity.id
_entity.type
_entity.pdbx_description
1 polymer ?
#
loop_
_entity_poly.entity_id
_entity_poly.type
_entity_poly.pdbx_seq_one_letter_code
_entity_poly.pdbx_strand_id
1 'polypeptide(L)'
;MGLNCSGNQMASLPVLPKNLGLLYCYNNKLTSLPFLPKKLKQLLFHDNPIHEIINKNNINKIKINIKIWNNFRHLYYCLKYKTRFLKMMESIIKKRYHPSYLYDLTEEDDLDEKLGEW
;
A
#
# COMPACT_ATOMS: atom_id res chain seq x y z
N MET A 1 24.99 -5.48 3.93
CA MET A 1 24.13 -4.91 4.99
C MET A 1 22.92 -5.81 5.17
N GLY A 2 22.77 -6.38 6.36
CA GLY A 2 21.64 -7.22 6.73
C GLY A 2 20.97 -6.70 8.02
N LEU A 3 19.67 -6.92 8.15
CA LEU A 3 18.90 -6.55 9.33
C LEU A 3 18.23 -7.82 9.87
N ASN A 4 18.38 -8.06 11.17
CA ASN A 4 17.73 -9.16 11.87
C ASN A 4 16.84 -8.60 12.99
N CYS A 5 15.55 -8.89 12.91
CA CYS A 5 14.56 -8.61 13.95
C CYS A 5 13.68 -9.84 14.23
N SER A 6 14.18 -11.05 13.97
CA SER A 6 13.43 -12.28 14.19
C SER A 6 13.17 -12.55 15.68
N GLY A 7 12.11 -13.30 15.97
CA GLY A 7 11.77 -13.73 17.34
C GLY A 7 11.22 -12.61 18.24
N ASN A 8 10.54 -11.62 17.65
CA ASN A 8 9.92 -10.53 18.39
C ASN A 8 8.38 -10.60 18.29
N GLN A 9 7.69 -9.58 18.78
CA GLN A 9 6.23 -9.47 18.68
C GLN A 9 5.79 -8.34 17.75
N MET A 10 6.61 -8.00 16.76
CA MET A 10 6.36 -6.85 15.88
C MET A 10 5.13 -7.10 15.01
N ALA A 11 4.20 -6.14 15.00
CA ALA A 11 3.03 -6.16 14.12
C ALA A 11 3.30 -5.48 12.75
N SER A 12 4.33 -4.64 12.68
CA SER A 12 4.78 -3.94 11.48
C SER A 12 6.29 -3.70 11.52
N LEU A 13 6.88 -3.42 10.35
CA LEU A 13 8.26 -2.97 10.22
C LEU A 13 8.28 -1.52 9.71
N PRO A 14 9.30 -0.72 10.10
CA PRO A 14 9.50 0.61 9.54
C PRO A 14 9.95 0.55 8.08
N VAL A 15 10.06 1.71 7.44
CA VAL A 15 10.63 1.82 6.09
C VAL A 15 12.06 1.24 6.09
N LEU A 16 12.32 0.32 5.15
CA LEU A 16 13.60 -0.38 5.08
C LEU A 16 14.67 0.47 4.38
N PRO A 17 15.95 0.36 4.77
CA PRO A 17 17.05 1.04 4.09
C PRO A 17 17.14 0.65 2.61
N LYS A 18 17.32 1.63 1.71
CA LYS A 18 17.36 1.41 0.24
C LYS A 18 18.42 0.39 -0.21
N ASN A 19 19.51 0.25 0.55
CA ASN A 19 20.63 -0.63 0.25
C ASN A 19 20.60 -1.96 1.04
N LEU A 20 19.52 -2.27 1.75
CA LEU A 20 19.41 -3.52 2.50
C LEU A 20 19.47 -4.72 1.56
N GLY A 21 20.37 -5.66 1.85
CA GLY A 21 20.58 -6.86 1.04
C GLY A 21 19.93 -8.12 1.64
N LEU A 22 19.82 -8.18 2.97
CA LEU A 22 19.28 -9.32 3.71
C LEU A 22 18.30 -8.82 4.78
N LEU A 23 17.16 -9.48 4.91
CA LEU A 23 16.18 -9.21 5.98
C LEU A 23 15.72 -10.52 6.61
N TYR A 24 15.90 -10.62 7.93
CA TYR A 24 15.39 -11.71 8.76
C TYR A 24 14.36 -11.14 9.74
N CYS A 25 13.09 -11.51 9.57
CA CYS A 25 11.97 -11.04 10.39
C CYS A 25 10.98 -12.16 10.72
N TYR A 26 11.41 -13.41 10.64
CA TYR A 26 10.60 -14.58 11.01
C TYR A 26 10.23 -14.59 12.51
N ASN A 27 9.24 -15.38 12.90
CA ASN A 27 8.73 -15.44 14.28
C ASN A 27 8.32 -14.05 14.80
N ASN A 28 7.34 -13.43 14.14
CA ASN A 28 6.77 -12.14 14.53
C ASN A 28 5.24 -12.15 14.30
N LYS A 29 4.58 -11.00 14.50
CA LYS A 29 3.14 -10.83 14.30
C LYS A 29 2.84 -10.00 13.04
N LEU A 30 3.72 -10.04 12.03
CA LEU A 30 3.61 -9.18 10.85
C LEU A 30 2.41 -9.59 9.98
N THR A 31 1.46 -8.68 9.85
CA THR A 31 0.29 -8.80 8.93
C THR A 31 0.52 -8.11 7.59
N SER A 32 1.58 -7.31 7.51
CA SER A 32 2.04 -6.62 6.30
C SER A 32 3.54 -6.40 6.36
N LEU A 33 4.17 -6.23 5.20
CA LEU A 33 5.58 -5.86 5.07
C LEU A 33 5.67 -4.53 4.33
N PRO A 34 6.64 -3.66 4.68
CA PRO A 34 6.92 -2.47 3.90
C PRO A 34 7.40 -2.85 2.50
N PHE A 35 7.44 -1.88 1.58
CA PHE A 35 8.03 -2.10 0.26
C PHE A 35 9.48 -2.58 0.40
N LEU A 36 9.75 -3.75 -0.17
CA LEU A 36 11.07 -4.36 -0.10
C LEU A 36 12.05 -3.61 -1.02
N PRO A 37 13.29 -3.35 -0.58
CA PRO A 37 14.31 -2.69 -1.39
C PRO A 37 14.64 -3.46 -2.67
N LYS A 38 14.97 -2.73 -3.75
CA LYS A 38 15.37 -3.35 -5.02
C LYS A 38 16.55 -4.31 -4.84
N LYS A 39 17.54 -3.90 -4.03
CA LYS A 39 18.77 -4.67 -3.74
C LYS A 39 18.59 -5.84 -2.78
N LEU A 40 17.39 -6.06 -2.21
CA LEU A 40 17.15 -7.17 -1.30
C LEU A 40 17.27 -8.49 -2.07
N LYS A 41 18.21 -9.34 -1.62
CA LYS A 41 18.51 -10.65 -2.20
C LYS A 41 17.85 -11.79 -1.43
N GLN A 42 17.75 -11.66 -0.11
CA GLN A 42 17.20 -12.69 0.77
C GLN A 42 16.22 -12.08 1.77
N LEU A 43 15.10 -12.78 1.97
CA LEU A 43 14.07 -12.46 2.93
C LEU A 43 13.62 -13.74 3.63
N LEU A 44 13.75 -13.82 4.96
CA LEU A 44 13.12 -14.87 5.76
C LEU A 44 12.08 -14.22 6.68
N PHE A 45 10.82 -14.58 6.46
CA PHE A 45 9.66 -13.98 7.14
C PHE A 45 8.59 -15.04 7.49
N HIS A 46 8.97 -16.32 7.53
CA HIS A 46 8.10 -17.40 7.99
C HIS A 46 7.63 -17.15 9.43
N ASP A 47 6.61 -17.88 9.86
CA ASP A 47 6.01 -17.72 11.20
C ASP A 47 5.57 -16.26 11.46
N ASN A 48 4.93 -15.69 10.45
CA ASN A 48 4.20 -14.43 10.51
C ASN A 48 2.86 -14.62 9.82
N PRO A 49 1.77 -13.95 10.26
CA PRO A 49 0.46 -14.03 9.60
C PRO A 49 0.50 -13.72 8.09
N ILE A 50 1.33 -12.77 7.66
CA ILE A 50 1.49 -12.43 6.24
C ILE A 50 2.08 -13.58 5.40
N HIS A 51 2.78 -14.52 6.03
CA HIS A 51 3.41 -15.63 5.31
C HIS A 51 2.37 -16.47 4.59
N GLU A 52 1.25 -16.79 5.24
CA GLU A 52 0.16 -17.57 4.64
C GLU A 52 -0.46 -16.89 3.41
N ILE A 53 -0.42 -15.55 3.36
CA ILE A 53 -1.01 -14.75 2.28
C ILE A 53 -0.07 -14.65 1.08
N ILE A 54 1.24 -14.55 1.33
CA ILE A 54 2.23 -14.14 0.32
C ILE A 54 3.21 -15.26 -0.08
N ASN A 55 3.22 -16.40 0.63
CA ASN A 55 4.22 -17.46 0.46
C ASN A 55 4.38 -17.87 -1.02
N LYS A 56 5.57 -17.59 -1.57
CA LYS A 56 5.99 -17.96 -2.92
C LYS A 56 7.49 -18.19 -2.93
N ASN A 57 7.96 -19.11 -3.77
CA ASN A 57 9.37 -19.55 -3.80
C ASN A 57 10.36 -18.54 -4.43
N ASN A 58 9.90 -17.37 -4.94
CA ASN A 58 10.77 -16.43 -5.67
C ASN A 58 10.64 -15.00 -5.10
N ILE A 59 11.78 -14.40 -4.73
CA ILE A 59 11.87 -13.05 -4.13
C ILE A 59 11.25 -11.95 -5.00
N ASN A 60 11.35 -12.04 -6.32
CA ASN A 60 10.75 -11.05 -7.23
C ASN A 60 9.22 -11.15 -7.22
N LYS A 61 8.69 -12.38 -7.16
CA LYS A 61 7.25 -12.61 -6.99
C LYS A 61 6.77 -12.13 -5.62
N ILE A 62 7.55 -12.36 -4.55
CA ILE A 62 7.24 -11.84 -3.21
C ILE A 62 7.18 -10.30 -3.21
N LYS A 63 8.15 -9.62 -3.83
CA LYS A 63 8.16 -8.15 -3.96
C LYS A 63 6.88 -7.61 -4.61
N ILE A 64 6.45 -8.26 -5.69
CA ILE A 64 5.21 -7.89 -6.40
C ILE A 64 3.99 -8.15 -5.53
N ASN A 65 3.89 -9.33 -4.92
CA ASN A 65 2.78 -9.69 -4.04
C ASN A 65 2.65 -8.72 -2.85
N ILE A 66 3.75 -8.33 -2.20
CA ILE A 66 3.72 -7.36 -1.10
C ILE A 66 3.20 -6.01 -1.59
N LYS A 67 3.63 -5.56 -2.77
CA LYS A 67 3.12 -4.32 -3.37
C LYS A 67 1.61 -4.41 -3.62
N ILE A 68 1.16 -5.50 -4.21
CA ILE A 68 -0.26 -5.75 -4.48
C ILE A 68 -1.07 -5.80 -3.18
N TRP A 69 -0.61 -6.55 -2.19
CA TRP A 69 -1.27 -6.67 -0.87
C TRP A 69 -1.40 -5.33 -0.17
N ASN A 70 -0.32 -4.54 -0.14
CA ASN A 70 -0.36 -3.20 0.46
C ASN A 70 -1.33 -2.28 -0.30
N ASN A 71 -1.35 -2.33 -1.63
CA ASN A 71 -2.29 -1.54 -2.43
C ASN A 71 -3.75 -1.94 -2.14
N PHE A 72 -4.06 -3.23 -2.11
CA PHE A 72 -5.40 -3.71 -1.75
C PHE A 72 -5.80 -3.29 -0.34
N ARG A 73 -4.89 -3.38 0.63
CA ARG A 73 -5.14 -2.94 2.01
C ARG A 73 -5.43 -1.45 2.08
N HIS A 74 -4.65 -0.62 1.38
CA HIS A 74 -4.91 0.82 1.29
C HIS A 74 -6.26 1.11 0.63
N LEU A 75 -6.54 0.48 -0.51
CA LEU A 75 -7.83 0.62 -1.21
C LEU A 75 -9.00 0.24 -0.29
N TYR A 76 -8.90 -0.90 0.39
CA TYR A 76 -9.90 -1.33 1.36
C TYR A 76 -10.12 -0.28 2.45
N TYR A 77 -9.07 0.32 3.01
CA TYR A 77 -9.23 1.40 4.00
C TYR A 77 -9.84 2.66 3.42
N CYS A 78 -9.46 3.06 2.19
CA CYS A 78 -10.08 4.19 1.50
C CYS A 78 -11.58 3.96 1.30
N LEU A 79 -11.98 2.74 0.91
CA LEU A 79 -13.38 2.38 0.72
C LEU A 79 -14.13 2.29 2.06
N LYS A 80 -13.56 1.60 3.06
CA LYS A 80 -14.15 1.45 4.40
C LYS A 80 -14.41 2.79 5.08
N TYR A 81 -13.51 3.76 4.88
CA TYR A 81 -13.62 5.10 5.46
C TYR A 81 -13.85 6.17 4.39
N LYS A 82 -14.63 5.84 3.34
CA LYS A 82 -14.87 6.67 2.15
C LYS A 82 -15.16 8.13 2.49
N THR A 83 -16.11 8.40 3.37
CA THR A 83 -16.50 9.78 3.73
C THR A 83 -15.35 10.58 4.33
N ARG A 84 -14.57 9.97 5.24
CA ARG A 84 -13.42 10.63 5.87
C ARG A 84 -12.28 10.83 4.86
N PHE A 85 -12.03 9.82 4.03
CA PHE A 85 -11.01 9.89 2.99
C PHE A 85 -11.33 10.98 1.96
N LEU A 86 -12.58 11.06 1.50
CA LEU A 86 -13.03 12.08 0.56
C LEU A 86 -12.86 13.48 1.15
N LYS A 87 -13.33 13.74 2.38
CA LYS A 87 -13.11 15.04 3.05
C LYS A 87 -11.64 15.43 3.14
N MET A 88 -10.76 14.47 3.46
CA MET A 88 -9.32 14.72 3.53
C MET A 88 -8.70 15.01 2.16
N MET A 89 -9.14 14.31 1.11
CA MET A 89 -8.61 14.45 -0.24
C MET A 89 -9.25 15.58 -1.04
N GLU A 90 -10.40 16.10 -0.60
CA GLU A 90 -11.22 17.06 -1.33
C GLU A 90 -10.43 18.29 -1.78
N SER A 91 -9.65 18.91 -0.88
CA SER A 91 -8.81 20.07 -1.22
C SER A 91 -7.74 19.74 -2.27
N ILE A 92 -7.16 18.52 -2.19
CA ILE A 92 -6.14 18.06 -3.14
C ILE A 92 -6.76 17.78 -4.51
N ILE A 93 -7.93 17.13 -4.53
CA ILE A 93 -8.67 16.83 -5.76
C ILE A 93 -9.12 18.13 -6.42
N LYS A 94 -9.71 19.06 -5.65
CA LYS A 94 -10.08 20.41 -6.09
C LYS A 94 -8.92 21.18 -6.72
N LYS A 95 -7.72 21.08 -6.14
CA LYS A 95 -6.55 21.79 -6.66
C LYS A 95 -5.91 21.14 -7.89
N ARG A 96 -5.94 19.81 -7.98
CA ARG A 96 -5.13 19.05 -8.94
C ARG A 96 -5.92 18.49 -10.12
N TYR A 97 -7.20 18.20 -9.92
CA TYR A 97 -8.03 17.45 -10.87
C TYR A 97 -9.41 18.09 -11.08
N HIS A 98 -9.68 19.25 -10.50
CA HIS A 98 -10.98 19.90 -10.64
C HIS A 98 -10.83 21.10 -11.56
N PRO A 99 -11.24 20.98 -12.83
CA PRO A 99 -11.46 22.13 -13.67
C PRO A 99 -12.40 23.11 -13.00
N SER A 100 -12.19 24.40 -13.25
CA SER A 100 -13.01 25.47 -12.69
C SER A 100 -14.48 25.37 -13.07
N TYR A 101 -14.82 24.74 -14.19
CA TYR A 101 -16.21 24.59 -14.66
C TYR A 101 -17.04 23.57 -13.85
N LEU A 102 -16.40 22.66 -13.10
CA LEU A 102 -17.12 21.70 -12.24
C LEU A 102 -17.63 22.37 -10.95
N TYR A 103 -17.20 23.59 -10.62
CA TYR A 103 -17.72 24.34 -9.46
C TYR A 103 -19.18 24.77 -9.64
N ASP A 104 -19.66 24.79 -10.88
CA ASP A 104 -21.01 25.20 -11.26
C ASP A 104 -21.97 24.02 -11.43
N LEU A 105 -21.52 22.78 -11.21
CA LEU A 105 -22.37 21.59 -11.31
C LEU A 105 -23.32 21.47 -10.12
N THR A 106 -24.56 21.15 -10.45
CA THR A 106 -25.68 20.89 -9.55
C THR A 106 -26.00 19.39 -9.52
N GLU A 107 -26.84 18.95 -8.57
CA GLU A 107 -27.25 17.54 -8.48
C GLU A 107 -28.12 17.08 -9.67
N GLU A 108 -28.55 18.00 -10.52
CA GLU A 108 -29.37 17.73 -11.71
C GLU A 108 -28.55 17.55 -12.99
N ASP A 109 -27.25 17.87 -12.97
CA ASP A 109 -26.38 17.80 -14.14
C ASP A 109 -25.93 16.37 -14.45
N ASP A 110 -25.96 16.01 -15.75
CA ASP A 110 -25.46 14.72 -16.24
C ASP A 110 -23.93 14.68 -16.18
N LEU A 111 -23.42 14.01 -15.15
CA LEU A 111 -22.00 13.82 -14.91
C LEU A 111 -21.31 13.02 -16.02
N ASP A 112 -22.00 12.08 -16.67
CA ASP A 112 -21.38 11.23 -17.69
C ASP A 112 -21.18 12.02 -19.00
N GLU A 113 -22.10 12.93 -19.34
CA GLU A 113 -21.93 13.87 -20.46
C GLU A 113 -20.77 14.85 -20.20
N LYS A 114 -20.71 15.44 -19.00
CA LYS A 114 -19.71 16.46 -18.64
C LYS A 114 -18.30 15.90 -18.42
N LEU A 115 -18.19 14.64 -18.02
CA LEU A 115 -16.91 13.93 -17.88
C LEU A 115 -16.47 13.26 -19.18
N GLY A 116 -17.37 13.08 -20.15
CA GLY A 116 -17.08 12.52 -21.48
C GLY A 116 -16.30 13.45 -22.41
N GLU A 117 -16.19 14.75 -22.08
CA GLU A 117 -15.36 15.73 -22.80
C GLU A 117 -13.88 15.75 -22.32
N TRP A 118 -13.46 14.79 -21.49
CA TRP A 118 -12.07 14.60 -21.03
C TRP A 118 -11.27 13.58 -21.83
#